data_AF-A0A970K5M4-F1
#
_entry.id   AF-A0A970K5M4-F1
#
_cell.length_a   1.000
_cell.length_b   1.000
_cell.length_c   1.000
_cell.angle_alpha   90.00
_cell.angle_beta   90.00
_cell.angle_gamma   90.00
#
_symmetry.space_group_name_H-M   'P 1'
#
loop_
_entity.id
_entity.type
_entity.pdbx_description
1 polymer ?
#
loop_
_entity_poly.entity_id
_entity_poly.type
_entity_poly.pdbx_seq_one_letter_code
_entity_poly.pdbx_strand_id
1 'polypeptide(L)'
;MTDWVADTGIEKIYKINRNYRSDAAIVKFCNEKFGSDMDYIGHGLSDKVKELTRASQINTFLKEMDGETVVIVKNKWVFNEFCYLIREEAIKKKLVYVDTKADKVPENVIPCYSIFAAKGLEFKTVLVYAREMTTKQKIVACTRAMDKLFYYE
;
A
#
# COMPACT_ATOMS: atom_id res chain seq x y z
N MET A 1 -12.50 -25.91 -0.11
CA MET A 1 -13.49 -24.81 0.04
C MET A 1 -14.52 -25.35 1.03
N THR A 2 -14.69 -24.72 2.18
CA THR A 2 -15.54 -25.23 3.28
C THR A 2 -17.01 -25.13 2.89
N ASP A 3 -17.79 -26.19 3.14
CA ASP A 3 -19.23 -26.21 2.86
C ASP A 3 -19.97 -25.45 3.97
N TRP A 4 -20.17 -24.15 3.73
CA TRP A 4 -20.79 -23.23 4.69
C TRP A 4 -22.21 -23.67 5.10
N VAL A 5 -22.94 -24.34 4.22
CA VAL A 5 -24.30 -24.80 4.52
C VAL A 5 -24.23 -25.94 5.52
N ALA A 6 -23.35 -26.91 5.28
CA ALA A 6 -23.13 -28.05 6.19
C ALA A 6 -22.60 -27.59 7.55
N ASP A 7 -21.74 -26.57 7.59
CA ASP A 7 -21.08 -26.13 8.82
C ASP A 7 -21.90 -25.13 9.66
N THR A 8 -22.81 -24.36 9.03
CA THR A 8 -23.48 -23.23 9.72
C THR A 8 -25.00 -23.20 9.55
N GLY A 9 -25.58 -24.00 8.65
CA GLY A 9 -27.01 -23.95 8.32
C GLY A 9 -27.42 -22.68 7.54
N ILE A 10 -26.47 -21.86 7.10
CA ILE A 10 -26.75 -20.63 6.34
C ILE A 10 -26.89 -20.96 4.86
N GLU A 11 -28.12 -20.90 4.33
CA GLU A 11 -28.43 -21.27 2.95
C GLU A 11 -28.04 -20.23 1.89
N LYS A 12 -27.93 -18.95 2.25
CA LYS A 12 -27.65 -17.85 1.31
C LYS A 12 -26.50 -16.98 1.76
N ILE A 13 -25.47 -16.88 0.92
CA ILE A 13 -24.31 -16.02 1.13
C ILE A 13 -24.35 -14.87 0.13
N TYR A 14 -24.47 -13.64 0.64
CA TYR A 14 -24.34 -12.43 -0.17
C TYR A 14 -22.89 -11.95 -0.10
N LYS A 15 -22.19 -11.94 -1.25
CA LYS A 15 -20.81 -11.46 -1.34
C LYS A 15 -20.80 -10.01 -1.80
N ILE A 16 -20.16 -9.14 -1.01
CA ILE A 16 -19.84 -7.78 -1.43
C ILE A 16 -18.42 -7.80 -1.97
N ASN A 17 -18.28 -7.83 -3.29
CA ASN A 17 -16.97 -7.82 -3.98
C ASN A 17 -16.60 -6.43 -4.53
N ARG A 18 -17.41 -5.41 -4.26
CA ARG A 18 -17.20 -4.05 -4.73
C ARG A 18 -16.29 -3.28 -3.77
N ASN A 19 -15.13 -2.88 -4.25
CA ASN A 19 -14.27 -1.89 -3.61
C ASN A 19 -14.86 -0.49 -3.86
N TYR A 20 -15.44 0.08 -2.82
CA TYR A 20 -16.05 1.42 -2.81
C TYR A 20 -15.14 2.48 -2.18
N ARG A 21 -13.98 2.08 -1.64
CA ARG A 21 -13.11 2.96 -0.83
C ARG A 21 -11.89 3.46 -1.60
N SER A 22 -11.25 2.58 -2.36
CA SER A 22 -10.08 2.94 -3.16
C SER A 22 -10.51 3.47 -4.53
N ASP A 23 -9.72 4.39 -5.07
CA ASP A 23 -9.91 4.90 -6.44
C ASP A 23 -9.92 3.76 -7.47
N ALA A 24 -10.76 3.88 -8.50
CA ALA A 24 -10.91 2.93 -9.59
C ALA A 24 -9.57 2.56 -10.26
N ALA A 25 -8.64 3.52 -10.39
CA ALA A 25 -7.33 3.28 -10.98
C ALA A 25 -6.46 2.34 -10.13
N ILE A 26 -6.55 2.43 -8.80
CA ILE A 26 -5.83 1.55 -7.87
C ILE A 26 -6.37 0.13 -7.93
N VAL A 27 -7.70 -0.03 -7.98
CA VAL A 27 -8.33 -1.35 -8.08
C VAL A 27 -7.99 -2.01 -9.41
N LYS A 28 -8.05 -1.26 -10.52
CA LYS A 28 -7.63 -1.74 -11.83
C LYS A 28 -6.17 -2.18 -11.83
N PHE A 29 -5.26 -1.36 -11.28
CA PHE A 29 -3.84 -1.74 -11.15
C PHE A 29 -3.67 -3.07 -10.40
N CYS A 30 -4.36 -3.26 -9.27
CA CYS A 30 -4.31 -4.50 -8.52
C CYS A 30 -4.87 -5.70 -9.31
N ASN A 31 -5.97 -5.51 -10.05
CA ASN A 31 -6.55 -6.58 -10.87
C ASN A 31 -5.61 -7.00 -11.99
N GLU A 32 -5.07 -6.04 -12.74
CA GLU A 32 -4.18 -6.30 -13.87
C GLU A 32 -2.82 -6.85 -13.43
N LYS A 33 -2.24 -6.30 -12.36
CA LYS A 33 -0.91 -6.68 -11.88
C LYS A 33 -0.90 -7.96 -11.05
N PHE A 34 -1.97 -8.22 -10.29
CA PHE A 34 -2.00 -9.27 -9.26
C PHE A 34 -3.12 -10.30 -9.41
N GLY A 35 -4.06 -10.13 -10.35
CA GLY A 35 -5.19 -11.05 -10.55
C GLY A 35 -6.18 -11.05 -9.39
N SER A 36 -6.47 -9.87 -8.83
CA SER A 36 -7.28 -9.73 -7.60
C SER A 36 -8.80 -9.83 -7.80
N ASP A 37 -9.29 -9.83 -9.03
CA ASP A 37 -10.73 -9.89 -9.40
C ASP A 37 -11.67 -9.01 -8.53
N MET A 38 -11.25 -7.79 -8.20
CA MET A 38 -12.06 -6.83 -7.43
C MET A 38 -12.96 -5.99 -8.34
N ASP A 39 -14.25 -5.88 -8.02
CA ASP A 39 -15.13 -4.89 -8.67
C ASP A 39 -14.83 -3.48 -8.09
N TYR A 40 -14.96 -2.43 -8.88
CA TYR A 40 -14.83 -1.04 -8.40
C TYR A 40 -15.95 -0.14 -8.88
N ILE A 41 -16.17 0.97 -8.17
CA ILE A 41 -17.17 2.00 -8.49
C ILE A 41 -16.42 3.32 -8.74
N GLY A 42 -16.59 3.93 -9.91
CA GLY A 42 -15.99 5.21 -10.26
C GLY A 42 -15.98 5.48 -11.77
N HIS A 43 -15.89 6.75 -12.16
CA HIS A 43 -15.78 7.17 -13.56
C HIS A 43 -14.38 7.73 -13.85
N GLY A 44 -13.72 7.17 -14.87
CA GLY A 44 -12.43 7.64 -15.37
C GLY A 44 -11.22 6.95 -14.75
N LEU A 45 -10.29 6.54 -15.59
CA LEU A 45 -8.94 6.13 -15.16
C LEU A 45 -8.11 7.40 -15.00
N SER A 46 -7.77 7.73 -13.77
CA SER A 46 -6.93 8.88 -13.46
C SER A 46 -5.46 8.46 -13.38
N ASP A 47 -4.52 9.39 -13.61
CA ASP A 47 -3.06 9.20 -13.47
C ASP A 47 -2.61 9.10 -11.99
N LYS A 48 -3.46 8.54 -11.13
CA LYS A 48 -3.25 8.44 -9.69
C LYS A 48 -2.36 7.27 -9.28
N VAL A 49 -2.12 6.33 -10.20
CA VAL A 49 -1.21 5.21 -9.99
C VAL A 49 0.05 5.40 -10.82
N LYS A 50 1.22 5.38 -10.18
CA LYS A 50 2.51 5.49 -10.86
C LYS A 50 3.44 4.36 -10.44
N GLU A 51 3.84 3.55 -11.42
CA GLU A 51 4.87 2.54 -11.23
C GLU A 51 6.26 3.17 -11.38
N LEU A 52 7.10 3.01 -10.37
CA LEU A 52 8.48 3.48 -10.33
C LEU A 52 9.37 2.30 -10.70
N THR A 53 10.24 2.48 -11.70
CA THR A 53 11.12 1.41 -12.22
C THR A 53 12.58 1.59 -11.84
N ARG A 54 12.95 2.77 -11.30
CA ARG A 54 14.32 3.09 -10.89
C ARG A 54 14.35 3.71 -9.49
N ALA A 55 15.32 3.31 -8.67
CA ALA A 55 15.54 3.88 -7.35
C ALA A 55 15.72 5.42 -7.35
N SER A 56 16.25 6.00 -8.43
CA SER A 56 16.36 7.46 -8.58
C SER A 56 14.99 8.16 -8.60
N GLN A 57 13.95 7.50 -9.11
CA GLN A 57 12.59 8.04 -9.12
C GLN A 57 11.99 8.06 -7.71
N ILE A 58 12.32 7.07 -6.87
CA ILE A 58 11.94 7.08 -5.45
C ILE A 58 12.53 8.31 -4.76
N ASN A 59 13.83 8.56 -4.95
CA ASN A 59 14.49 9.72 -4.36
C ASN A 59 13.85 11.04 -4.81
N THR A 60 13.50 11.16 -6.10
CA THR A 60 12.83 12.35 -6.65
C THR A 60 11.44 12.53 -6.04
N PHE A 61 10.64 11.46 -6.00
CA PHE A 61 9.32 11.45 -5.40
C PHE A 61 9.34 11.86 -3.91
N LEU A 62 10.26 11.28 -3.13
CA LEU A 62 10.35 11.58 -1.70
C LEU A 62 10.79 13.03 -1.40
N LYS A 63 11.44 13.72 -2.36
CA LYS A 63 11.76 15.14 -2.24
C LYS A 63 10.57 16.05 -2.46
N GLU A 64 9.74 15.69 -3.43
CA GLU A 64 8.63 16.50 -3.93
C GLU A 64 7.34 16.31 -3.10
N MET A 65 7.35 15.41 -2.12
CA MET A 65 6.16 15.11 -1.32
C MET A 65 5.76 16.26 -0.37
N ASP A 66 4.46 16.34 -0.11
CA ASP A 66 3.79 17.37 0.68
C ASP A 66 3.52 16.96 2.15
N GLY A 67 4.14 15.89 2.63
CA GLY A 67 4.08 15.45 4.04
C GLY A 67 2.91 14.52 4.39
N GLU A 68 1.96 14.28 3.49
CA GLU A 68 0.85 13.33 3.70
C GLU A 68 1.14 11.92 3.13
N THR A 69 2.37 11.70 2.66
CA THR A 69 2.79 10.44 2.05
C THR A 69 3.30 9.47 3.11
N VAL A 70 2.80 8.24 3.05
CA VAL A 70 3.34 7.12 3.83
C VAL A 70 4.02 6.11 2.92
N VAL A 71 4.99 5.38 3.47
CA VAL A 71 5.61 4.23 2.81
C VAL A 71 5.09 2.95 3.45
N ILE A 72 4.78 1.93 2.65
CA ILE A 72 4.46 0.59 3.15
C ILE A 72 5.53 -0.39 2.69
N VAL A 73 6.12 -1.10 3.65
CA VAL A 73 7.14 -2.14 3.47
C VAL A 73 6.68 -3.46 4.09
N LYS A 74 7.29 -4.59 3.70
CA LYS A 74 6.93 -5.90 4.30
C LYS A 74 7.22 -5.93 5.81
N ASN A 75 8.43 -5.57 6.21
CA ASN A 75 8.93 -5.69 7.57
C ASN A 75 10.17 -4.81 7.79
N LYS A 76 10.74 -4.85 9.00
CA LYS A 76 11.93 -4.04 9.37
C LYS A 76 13.15 -4.30 8.50
N TRP A 77 13.37 -5.54 8.08
CA TRP A 77 14.51 -5.90 7.24
C TRP A 77 14.38 -5.25 5.85
N VAL A 78 13.21 -5.38 5.21
CA VAL A 78 12.90 -4.71 3.94
C VAL A 78 12.93 -3.18 4.06
N PHE A 79 12.51 -2.63 5.21
CA PHE A 79 12.68 -1.19 5.48
C PHE A 79 14.16 -0.77 5.47
N ASN A 80 15.05 -1.55 6.08
CA ASN A 80 16.47 -1.23 6.07
C ASN A 80 17.03 -1.27 4.63
N GLU A 81 16.63 -2.26 3.82
CA GLU A 81 16.96 -2.29 2.38
C GLU A 81 16.45 -1.06 1.64
N PHE A 82 15.20 -0.67 1.87
CA PHE A 82 14.61 0.54 1.29
C PHE A 82 15.44 1.78 1.63
N CYS A 83 15.88 1.92 2.87
CA CYS A 83 16.74 3.02 3.30
C CYS A 83 18.11 3.07 2.58
N TYR A 84 18.63 1.94 2.10
CA TYR A 84 19.87 1.92 1.29
C TYR A 84 19.64 2.42 -0.15
N LEU A 85 18.41 2.40 -0.65
CA LEU A 85 18.08 2.97 -1.97
C LEU A 85 18.03 4.51 -1.94
N ILE A 86 17.88 5.08 -0.75
CA ILE A 86 17.78 6.52 -0.55
C ILE A 86 19.19 7.10 -0.39
N ARG A 87 19.63 7.85 -1.41
CA ARG A 87 20.98 8.44 -1.44
C ARG A 87 21.06 9.72 -0.64
N GLU A 88 19.94 10.40 -0.45
CA GLU A 88 19.90 11.65 0.29
C GLU A 88 19.73 11.42 1.79
N GLU A 89 20.80 11.70 2.52
CA GLU A 89 20.84 11.53 3.97
C GLU A 89 19.77 12.37 4.70
N ALA A 90 19.42 13.55 4.17
CA ALA A 90 18.36 14.39 4.74
C ALA A 90 16.97 13.70 4.70
N ILE A 91 16.66 12.99 3.61
CA ILE A 91 15.41 12.23 3.47
C ILE A 91 15.46 10.98 4.32
N LYS A 92 16.59 10.26 4.27
CA LYS A 92 16.79 9.03 5.02
C LYS A 92 16.59 9.21 6.51
N LYS A 93 17.04 10.34 7.09
CA LYS A 93 16.82 10.70 8.51
C LYS A 93 15.34 10.95 8.86
N LYS A 94 14.50 11.28 7.87
CA LYS A 94 13.06 11.44 8.07
C LYS A 94 12.30 10.11 7.98
N LEU A 95 12.90 9.03 7.48
CA LEU A 95 12.23 7.74 7.38
C LEU A 95 12.13 7.07 8.75
N VAL A 96 10.91 6.82 9.23
CA VAL A 96 10.68 6.16 10.53
C VAL A 96 9.90 4.88 10.31
N TYR A 97 10.47 3.76 10.73
CA TYR A 97 9.77 2.47 10.67
C TYR A 97 8.68 2.40 11.74
N VAL A 98 7.48 1.98 11.32
CA VAL A 98 6.30 1.83 12.18
C VAL A 98 5.80 0.39 12.11
N ASP A 99 5.78 -0.29 13.24
CA ASP A 99 5.14 -1.61 13.39
C ASP A 99 3.92 -1.55 14.31
N THR A 100 3.32 -2.71 14.59
CA THR A 100 2.13 -2.81 15.43
C THR A 100 2.36 -2.47 16.90
N LYS A 101 3.62 -2.26 17.32
CA LYS A 101 4.00 -1.91 18.69
C LYS A 101 4.33 -0.42 18.85
N ALA A 102 4.33 0.33 17.76
CA ALA A 102 4.59 1.77 17.82
C ALA A 102 3.39 2.50 18.43
N ASP A 103 3.60 3.19 19.55
CA ASP A 103 2.54 3.92 20.24
C ASP A 103 2.12 5.19 19.48
N LYS A 104 3.09 5.90 18.91
CA LYS A 104 2.88 7.13 18.12
C LYS A 104 3.92 7.27 17.02
N VAL A 105 3.49 7.88 15.91
CA VAL A 105 4.39 8.31 14.84
C VAL A 105 4.83 9.76 15.15
N PRO A 106 6.15 10.05 15.15
CA PRO A 106 6.64 11.42 15.34
C PRO A 106 6.11 12.39 14.27
N GLU A 107 6.06 13.68 14.59
CA GLU A 107 5.74 14.72 13.61
C GLU A 107 6.93 14.98 12.66
N ASN A 108 6.65 15.50 11.45
CA ASN A 108 7.66 15.86 10.45
C ASN A 108 8.56 14.71 9.94
N VAL A 109 8.08 13.47 10.05
CA VAL A 109 8.74 12.27 9.51
C VAL A 109 7.93 11.67 8.38
N ILE A 110 8.57 10.80 7.61
CA ILE A 110 7.92 9.96 6.61
C ILE A 110 7.73 8.58 7.25
N PRO A 111 6.50 8.22 7.65
CA PRO A 111 6.25 6.94 8.29
C PRO A 111 6.33 5.81 7.27
N CYS A 112 7.12 4.80 7.61
CA CYS A 112 7.31 3.57 6.85
C CYS A 112 6.66 2.41 7.61
N TYR A 113 5.37 2.18 7.34
CA TYR A 113 4.60 1.13 7.99
C TYR A 113 5.02 -0.25 7.50
N SER A 114 5.15 -1.19 8.42
CA SER A 114 5.06 -2.61 8.08
C SER A 114 3.69 -2.94 7.50
N ILE A 115 3.60 -3.96 6.66
CA ILE A 115 2.33 -4.40 6.07
C ILE A 115 1.28 -4.77 7.14
N PHE A 116 1.74 -5.27 8.30
CA PHE A 116 0.86 -5.61 9.41
C PHE A 116 0.35 -4.37 10.14
N ALA A 117 1.19 -3.36 10.32
CA ALA A 117 0.80 -2.10 10.96
C ALA A 117 -0.09 -1.24 10.06
N ALA A 118 0.08 -1.33 8.74
CA ALA A 118 -0.79 -0.64 7.79
C ALA A 118 -2.19 -1.28 7.68
N LYS A 119 -2.38 -2.50 8.19
CA LYS A 119 -3.65 -3.22 8.07
C LYS A 119 -4.75 -2.50 8.83
N GLY A 120 -5.83 -2.14 8.13
CA GLY A 120 -6.97 -1.43 8.71
C GLY A 120 -6.82 0.09 8.75
N LEU A 121 -5.66 0.62 8.36
CA LEU A 121 -5.44 2.05 8.16
C LEU A 121 -5.74 2.44 6.70
N GLU A 122 -6.01 3.71 6.45
CA GLU A 122 -6.22 4.26 5.12
C GLU A 122 -5.45 5.57 5.01
N PHE A 123 -4.79 5.79 3.87
CA PHE A 123 -3.89 6.92 3.66
C PHE A 123 -4.20 7.60 2.33
N LYS A 124 -4.02 8.92 2.27
CA LYS A 124 -4.24 9.68 1.04
C LYS A 124 -3.26 9.29 -0.05
N THR A 125 -1.95 9.31 0.25
CA THR A 125 -0.87 8.96 -0.68
C THR A 125 -0.01 7.85 -0.09
N VAL A 126 0.22 6.78 -0.86
CA VAL A 126 1.04 5.63 -0.44
C VAL A 126 2.14 5.35 -1.46
N LEU A 127 3.36 5.19 -0.98
CA LEU A 127 4.43 4.49 -1.71
C LEU A 127 4.55 3.05 -1.19
N VAL A 128 4.27 2.07 -2.04
CA VAL A 128 4.50 0.66 -1.74
C VAL A 128 5.88 0.26 -2.23
N TYR A 129 6.75 -0.15 -1.31
CA TYR A 129 7.98 -0.85 -1.64
C TYR A 129 7.73 -2.35 -1.48
N ALA A 130 7.41 -3.00 -2.59
CA ALA A 130 6.77 -4.32 -2.64
C ALA A 130 7.73 -5.49 -2.49
N ARG A 131 9.03 -5.23 -2.30
CA ARG A 131 10.05 -6.26 -2.18
C ARG A 131 9.70 -7.28 -1.10
N GLU A 132 9.84 -8.56 -1.46
CA GLU A 132 9.50 -9.72 -0.63
C GLU A 132 8.01 -9.86 -0.26
N MET A 133 7.12 -8.97 -0.70
CA MET A 133 5.69 -9.12 -0.41
C MET A 133 5.07 -10.24 -1.25
N THR A 134 4.23 -11.05 -0.62
CA THR A 134 3.32 -11.96 -1.34
C THR A 134 2.30 -11.17 -2.16
N THR A 135 1.69 -11.77 -3.18
CA THR A 135 0.62 -11.16 -3.98
C THR A 135 -0.50 -10.57 -3.12
N LYS A 136 -0.93 -11.31 -2.08
CA LYS A 136 -1.94 -10.84 -1.12
C LYS A 136 -1.49 -9.61 -0.35
N GLN A 137 -0.22 -9.58 0.08
CA GLN A 137 0.34 -8.42 0.78
C GLN A 137 0.46 -7.20 -0.14
N LYS A 138 0.83 -7.38 -1.41
CA LYS A 138 0.87 -6.31 -2.41
C LYS A 138 -0.51 -5.68 -2.59
N ILE A 139 -1.55 -6.49 -2.76
CA ILE A 139 -2.95 -6.03 -2.86
C ILE A 139 -3.35 -5.28 -1.59
N VAL A 140 -3.07 -5.84 -0.41
CA VAL A 140 -3.37 -5.18 0.88
C VAL A 140 -2.67 -3.82 0.98
N ALA A 141 -1.39 -3.73 0.61
CA ALA A 141 -0.61 -2.50 0.65
C ALA A 141 -1.16 -1.43 -0.31
N CYS A 142 -1.41 -1.81 -1.56
CA CYS A 142 -1.90 -0.89 -2.59
C CYS A 142 -3.29 -0.34 -2.25
N THR A 143 -4.17 -1.20 -1.72
CA THR A 143 -5.54 -0.80 -1.33
C THR A 143 -5.62 0.03 -0.05
N ARG A 144 -4.48 0.35 0.62
CA ARG A 144 -4.46 1.36 1.69
C ARG A 144 -4.45 2.79 1.14
N ALA A 145 -4.11 2.98 -0.14
CA ALA A 145 -4.17 4.28 -0.80
C ALA A 145 -5.62 4.64 -1.15
N MET A 146 -6.02 5.86 -0.77
CA MET A 146 -7.32 6.43 -1.11
C MET A 146 -7.27 7.33 -2.34
N ASP A 147 -6.16 8.05 -2.55
CA ASP A 147 -6.01 8.97 -3.68
C ASP A 147 -4.84 8.53 -4.58
N LYS A 148 -3.58 8.69 -4.15
CA LYS A 148 -2.42 8.44 -4.99
C LYS A 148 -1.65 7.19 -4.56
N LEU A 149 -1.27 6.35 -5.52
CA LEU A 149 -0.47 5.16 -5.33
C LEU A 149 0.82 5.25 -6.14
N PHE A 150 1.95 5.10 -5.46
CA PHE A 150 3.25 4.88 -6.08
C PHE A 150 3.68 3.45 -5.75
N TYR A 151 4.13 2.70 -6.75
CA TYR A 151 4.53 1.31 -6.58
C TYR A 151 5.96 1.10 -7.07
N TYR A 152 6.80 0.47 -6.26
CA TYR A 152 8.15 0.04 -6.64
C TYR A 152 8.37 -1.40 -6.18
N GLU A 153 8.96 -2.21 -7.06
CA GLU A 153 9.34 -3.60 -6.79
C GLU A 153 10.82 -3.85 -7.13
#